data_AF-A0A2T7PQ49-F1
#
_entry.id   AF-A0A2T7PQ49-F1
#
_cell.length_a   1.000
_cell.length_b   1.000
_cell.length_c   1.000
_cell.angle_alpha   90.00
_cell.angle_beta   90.00
_cell.angle_gamma   90.00
#
_symmetry.space_group_name_H-M   'P 1'
#
loop_
_entity.id
_entity.type
_entity.pdbx_description
1 polymer ?
#
loop_
_entity_poly.entity_id
_entity_poly.type
_entity_poly.pdbx_seq_one_letter_code
_entity_poly.pdbx_strand_id
1 'polypeptide(L)'
;MPHCVLTLRLTAVAFDIYDGQKRPVPKDAQDSALFSCPTLLELLGQSYCFGGFLVGPQYCMRRYLNFVSGEYSNPITKGPPDSLLPAFKRFMLGVIYIGLYQIVYIFISDEYLLSSAFQERGLLFKCAVLIVWGKTCLNKYIGSWLLAEGSIIYMGLSFNGVDNNNVAQWDACTNIKVRQLECGSTLHNYIHCFNCNTNLWMARYLFKRLRFLGSKTLSQSCTLLYLAVWHGVYSGYYVCFFLEFVYTTCERQVEDLMQRKELKTALSSPVLKCLIFLGQKIFSSFLISFALVSFSLLSMEKWFSVYASMNYIGFILPAIILPVCSILRFAFPKSLMQNGVHSGTSSVPGAVDLATTSSLIQALSDMVAATNCTKEFSKARRKSTSLADLCWLHLTEVLLPSPPPSSCLLKRSTAIHGTASHFNALLAKLFYLSFHFHLEPFVCKETRKKCRKSDGNNAWGPRKCLQVFGTGVRRVLKVLSDLDPAGVKCMDKPYVDKAGWVFEFKRITMFITTFAPCYPEHHSRYSFGSQDCFILFQPELSFAQHNLPDDTAHTNWERPQTVRDRIRLAFREAGRGYQIRETVTYPMAHDIVKPCDDGGPGRGVVERLG
;
A
#
# COMPACT_ATOMS: atom_id res chain seq x y z
N MET A 1 1.56 -4.17 3.33
CA MET A 1 0.41 -5.09 3.26
C MET A 1 -0.41 -5.14 4.56
N PRO A 2 0.10 -5.57 5.73
CA PRO A 2 -0.75 -5.74 6.93
C PRO A 2 -1.43 -4.45 7.38
N HIS A 3 -0.73 -3.31 7.33
CA HIS A 3 -1.31 -2.01 7.68
C HIS A 3 -2.42 -1.56 6.72
N CYS A 4 -2.35 -1.90 5.43
CA CYS A 4 -3.39 -1.53 4.46
C CYS A 4 -4.73 -2.20 4.81
N VAL A 5 -4.68 -3.49 5.19
CA VAL A 5 -5.85 -4.26 5.63
C VAL A 5 -6.40 -3.70 6.94
N LEU A 6 -5.51 -3.37 7.89
CA LEU A 6 -5.88 -2.76 9.16
C LEU A 6 -6.59 -1.41 8.99
N THR A 7 -6.08 -0.54 8.11
CA THR A 7 -6.71 0.76 7.83
C THR A 7 -8.14 0.60 7.34
N LEU A 8 -8.42 -0.36 6.45
CA LEU A 8 -9.79 -0.64 5.99
C LEU A 8 -10.70 -1.11 7.13
N ARG A 9 -10.20 -1.97 8.03
CA ARG A 9 -10.96 -2.44 9.21
C ARG A 9 -11.33 -1.30 10.14
N LEU A 10 -10.36 -0.47 10.51
CA LEU A 10 -10.59 0.65 11.43
C LEU A 10 -11.52 1.70 10.83
N THR A 11 -11.36 1.97 9.53
CA THR A 11 -12.27 2.86 8.80
C THR A 11 -13.69 2.31 8.75
N ALA A 12 -13.85 1.01 8.50
CA ALA A 12 -15.15 0.35 8.52
C ALA A 12 -15.83 0.45 9.88
N VAL A 13 -15.10 0.24 10.99
CA VAL A 13 -15.64 0.38 12.35
C VAL A 13 -16.21 1.78 12.59
N ALA A 14 -15.49 2.83 12.17
CA ALA A 14 -15.97 4.21 12.33
C ALA A 14 -17.30 4.43 11.57
N PHE A 15 -17.37 3.98 10.31
CA PHE A 15 -18.61 4.07 9.52
C PHE A 15 -19.75 3.22 10.07
N ASP A 16 -19.45 2.00 10.53
CA ASP A 16 -20.43 1.06 11.05
C ASP A 16 -21.06 1.59 12.35
N ILE A 17 -20.28 2.23 13.23
CA ILE A 17 -20.78 2.93 14.42
C ILE A 17 -21.69 4.09 13.98
N TYR A 18 -21.21 4.93 13.06
CA TYR A 18 -21.96 6.10 12.58
C TYR A 18 -23.31 5.71 11.99
N ASP A 19 -23.37 4.67 11.15
CA ASP A 19 -24.64 4.21 10.58
C ASP A 19 -25.54 3.47 11.59
N GLY A 20 -24.96 2.85 12.62
CA GLY A 20 -25.73 2.23 13.71
C GLY A 20 -26.47 3.22 14.61
N GLN A 21 -26.05 4.49 14.64
CA GLN A 21 -26.76 5.57 15.35
C GLN A 21 -28.00 6.08 14.61
N LYS A 22 -28.19 5.72 13.33
CA LYS A 22 -29.31 6.19 12.52
C LYS A 22 -30.56 5.35 12.75
N ARG A 23 -31.73 6.00 12.76
CA ARG A 23 -33.05 5.36 12.85
C ARG A 23 -33.93 5.84 11.67
N PRO A 24 -34.29 4.98 10.70
CA PRO A 24 -33.84 3.59 10.54
C PRO A 24 -32.37 3.49 10.09
N VAL A 25 -31.75 2.33 10.32
CA VAL A 25 -30.39 2.03 9.82
C VAL A 25 -30.43 1.98 8.28
N PRO A 26 -29.46 2.59 7.57
CA PRO A 26 -29.40 2.52 6.12
C PRO A 26 -29.39 1.09 5.59
N LYS A 27 -30.16 0.81 4.52
CA LYS A 27 -30.26 -0.53 3.91
C LYS A 27 -28.89 -1.14 3.58
N ASP A 28 -27.96 -0.33 3.10
CA ASP A 28 -26.62 -0.78 2.70
C ASP A 28 -25.69 -1.14 3.89
N ALA A 29 -26.07 -0.77 5.12
CA ALA A 29 -25.29 -0.94 6.34
C ALA A 29 -25.92 -1.95 7.33
N GLN A 30 -27.08 -2.54 7.03
CA GLN A 30 -27.81 -3.40 7.97
C GLN A 30 -26.96 -4.56 8.51
N ASP A 31 -26.13 -5.16 7.67
CA ASP A 31 -25.31 -6.34 8.05
C ASP A 31 -24.02 -5.97 8.79
N SER A 32 -23.61 -4.70 8.80
CA SER A 32 -22.34 -4.27 9.42
C SER A 32 -22.51 -3.25 10.54
N ALA A 33 -23.64 -2.56 10.62
CA ALA A 33 -23.90 -1.51 11.60
C ALA A 33 -23.64 -1.97 13.04
N LEU A 34 -23.00 -1.09 13.80
CA LEU A 34 -22.66 -1.29 15.21
C LEU A 34 -23.50 -0.32 16.07
N PHE A 35 -24.30 -0.87 16.98
CA PHE A 35 -25.15 -0.07 17.87
C PHE A 35 -24.40 0.45 19.11
N SER A 36 -23.25 -0.15 19.42
CA SER A 36 -22.36 0.24 20.52
C SER A 36 -20.92 0.32 20.01
N CYS A 37 -20.10 1.11 20.70
CA CYS A 37 -18.67 1.18 20.41
C CYS A 37 -18.00 -0.11 20.90
N PRO A 38 -17.21 -0.82 20.05
CA PRO A 38 -16.41 -1.95 20.49
C PRO A 38 -15.41 -1.53 21.57
N THR A 39 -15.18 -2.40 22.53
CA THR A 39 -14.11 -2.26 23.52
C THR A 39 -12.74 -2.28 22.84
N LEU A 40 -11.72 -1.77 23.54
CA LEU A 40 -10.33 -1.85 23.04
C LEU A 40 -9.90 -3.30 22.77
N LEU A 41 -10.34 -4.25 23.60
CA LEU A 41 -10.02 -5.67 23.42
C LEU A 41 -10.65 -6.24 22.16
N GLU A 42 -11.93 -5.95 21.89
CA GLU A 42 -12.62 -6.39 20.68
C GLU A 42 -11.98 -5.78 19.42
N LEU A 43 -11.62 -4.50 19.49
CA LEU A 43 -10.94 -3.80 18.40
C LEU A 43 -9.58 -4.43 18.08
N LEU A 44 -8.76 -4.68 19.10
CA LEU A 44 -7.47 -5.33 18.94
C LEU A 44 -7.62 -6.78 18.48
N GLY A 45 -8.61 -7.50 19.01
CA GLY A 45 -8.92 -8.88 18.63
C GLY A 45 -9.28 -9.00 17.15
N GLN A 46 -10.15 -8.13 16.63
CA GLN A 46 -10.47 -8.12 15.19
C GLN A 46 -9.24 -7.72 14.36
N SER A 47 -8.55 -6.66 14.79
CA SER A 47 -7.41 -6.09 14.06
C SER A 47 -6.29 -7.11 13.85
N TYR A 48 -5.98 -7.89 14.88
CA TYR A 48 -4.88 -8.85 14.90
C TYR A 48 -5.34 -10.31 14.88
N CYS A 49 -6.57 -10.58 14.42
CA CYS A 49 -7.08 -11.93 14.25
C CYS A 49 -6.13 -12.76 13.35
N PHE A 50 -5.58 -13.84 13.93
CA PHE A 50 -4.44 -14.59 13.38
C PHE A 50 -4.65 -15.06 11.94
N GLY A 51 -5.85 -15.52 11.59
CA GLY A 51 -6.10 -16.05 10.24
C GLY A 51 -6.15 -15.01 9.13
N GLY A 52 -6.21 -13.71 9.45
CA GLY A 52 -6.47 -12.67 8.44
C GLY A 52 -5.76 -11.34 8.64
N PHE A 53 -4.83 -11.21 9.58
CA PHE A 53 -4.18 -9.92 9.88
C PHE A 53 -3.14 -9.47 8.83
N LEU A 54 -2.55 -10.41 8.07
CA LEU A 54 -1.49 -10.08 7.10
C LEU A 54 -2.03 -9.61 5.74
N VAL A 55 -2.89 -10.42 5.12
CA VAL A 55 -3.35 -10.23 3.74
C VAL A 55 -4.87 -10.22 3.59
N GLY A 56 -5.60 -10.24 4.72
CA GLY A 56 -7.04 -10.45 4.76
C GLY A 56 -7.40 -11.94 4.91
N PRO A 57 -8.67 -12.32 4.76
CA PRO A 57 -9.78 -11.53 4.20
C PRO A 57 -10.25 -10.34 5.05
N GLN A 58 -10.96 -9.42 4.40
CA GLN A 58 -11.70 -8.34 5.05
C GLN A 58 -13.07 -8.84 5.54
N TYR A 59 -13.51 -8.38 6.71
CA TYR A 59 -14.83 -8.66 7.27
C TYR A 59 -15.21 -7.57 8.28
N CYS A 60 -16.51 -7.33 8.48
CA CYS A 60 -16.97 -6.30 9.41
C CYS A 60 -16.75 -6.69 10.87
N MET A 61 -16.71 -5.68 11.75
CA MET A 61 -16.54 -5.89 13.19
C MET A 61 -17.71 -6.68 13.78
N ARG A 62 -18.94 -6.42 13.33
CA ARG A 62 -20.12 -7.18 13.78
C ARG A 62 -19.94 -8.69 13.59
N ARG A 63 -19.45 -9.13 12.43
CA ARG A 63 -19.14 -10.54 12.17
C ARG A 63 -18.09 -11.09 13.13
N TYR A 64 -17.06 -10.31 13.44
CA TYR A 64 -16.06 -10.72 14.43
C TYR A 64 -16.66 -10.88 15.83
N LEU A 65 -17.51 -9.94 16.26
CA LEU A 65 -18.21 -10.00 17.55
C LEU A 65 -19.12 -11.23 17.64
N ASN A 66 -19.89 -11.50 16.59
CA ASN A 66 -20.76 -12.68 16.49
C ASN A 66 -19.96 -14.00 16.53
N PHE A 67 -18.77 -14.00 15.95
CA PHE A 67 -17.86 -15.14 16.02
C PHE A 67 -17.35 -15.38 17.45
N VAL A 68 -16.83 -14.35 18.12
CA VAL A 68 -16.28 -14.52 19.49
C VAL A 68 -17.36 -14.70 20.55
N SER A 69 -18.60 -14.29 20.30
CA SER A 69 -19.75 -14.60 21.15
C SER A 69 -20.26 -16.03 21.00
N GLY A 70 -19.74 -16.77 20.01
CA GLY A 70 -20.10 -18.16 19.76
C GLY A 70 -21.37 -18.35 18.92
N GLU A 71 -21.89 -17.31 18.25
CA GLU A 71 -23.09 -17.43 17.39
C GLU A 71 -22.89 -18.41 16.23
N TYR A 72 -21.65 -18.58 15.78
CA TYR A 72 -21.28 -19.52 14.71
C TYR A 72 -20.86 -20.90 15.23
N SER A 73 -20.98 -21.16 16.54
CA SER A 73 -20.64 -22.47 17.11
C SER A 73 -21.64 -23.53 16.69
N ASN A 74 -21.22 -24.79 16.71
CA ASN A 74 -22.13 -25.90 16.49
C ASN A 74 -23.26 -25.89 17.54
N PRO A 75 -24.54 -25.93 17.15
CA PRO A 75 -25.66 -25.83 18.10
C PRO A 75 -25.67 -26.94 19.16
N ILE A 76 -25.20 -28.14 18.78
CA ILE A 76 -25.22 -29.36 19.60
C ILE A 76 -23.97 -29.43 20.48
N THR A 77 -22.78 -29.38 19.88
CA THR A 77 -21.53 -29.57 20.63
C THR A 77 -21.07 -28.31 21.35
N LYS A 78 -21.63 -27.13 21.00
CA LYS A 78 -21.18 -25.79 21.43
C LYS A 78 -19.71 -25.47 21.11
N GLY A 79 -19.02 -26.37 20.43
CA GLY A 79 -17.66 -26.20 19.93
C GLY A 79 -17.63 -25.59 18.53
N PRO A 80 -16.44 -25.47 17.93
CA PRO A 80 -16.31 -24.97 16.57
C PRO A 80 -17.11 -25.85 15.57
N PRO A 81 -17.74 -25.25 14.54
CA PRO A 81 -18.37 -25.99 13.46
C PRO A 81 -17.35 -26.91 12.75
N ASP A 82 -17.82 -27.99 12.11
CA ASP A 82 -16.95 -28.97 11.42
C ASP A 82 -16.26 -28.34 10.20
N SER A 83 -15.13 -27.69 10.49
CA SER A 83 -14.40 -26.81 9.58
C SER A 83 -13.15 -27.47 9.00
N LEU A 84 -12.74 -28.63 9.50
CA LEU A 84 -11.41 -29.21 9.21
C LEU A 84 -11.26 -29.56 7.73
N LEU A 85 -12.21 -30.34 7.18
CA LEU A 85 -12.19 -30.72 5.78
C LEU A 85 -12.33 -29.52 4.82
N PRO A 86 -13.29 -28.58 4.99
CA PRO A 86 -13.38 -27.42 4.12
C PRO A 86 -12.15 -26.50 4.24
N ALA A 87 -11.59 -26.31 5.44
CA ALA A 87 -10.35 -25.57 5.64
C ALA A 87 -9.18 -26.22 4.90
N PHE A 88 -9.01 -27.54 5.06
CA PHE A 88 -7.94 -28.28 4.40
C PHE A 88 -8.06 -28.22 2.88
N LYS A 89 -9.26 -28.40 2.32
CA LYS A 89 -9.50 -28.24 0.87
C LYS A 89 -9.11 -26.84 0.38
N ARG A 90 -9.46 -25.79 1.14
CA ARG A 90 -9.14 -24.41 0.78
C ARG A 90 -7.64 -24.13 0.87
N PHE A 91 -7.00 -24.60 1.93
CA PHE A 91 -5.56 -24.52 2.15
C PHE A 91 -4.78 -25.22 1.03
N MET A 92 -5.14 -26.46 0.69
CA MET A 92 -4.47 -27.23 -0.36
C MET A 92 -4.60 -26.56 -1.73
N LEU A 93 -5.75 -25.95 -2.01
CA LEU A 93 -5.91 -25.14 -3.21
C LEU A 93 -4.92 -23.97 -3.22
N GLY A 94 -4.74 -23.28 -2.09
CA GLY A 94 -3.73 -22.24 -1.93
C GLY A 94 -2.30 -22.73 -2.22
N VAL A 95 -1.93 -23.90 -1.69
CA VAL A 95 -0.63 -24.54 -1.96
C VAL A 95 -0.44 -24.81 -3.46
N ILE A 96 -1.47 -25.31 -4.15
CA ILE A 96 -1.42 -25.55 -5.60
C ILE A 96 -1.17 -24.24 -6.37
N TYR A 97 -1.88 -23.16 -6.04
CA TYR A 97 -1.67 -21.86 -6.71
C TYR A 97 -0.26 -21.28 -6.46
N ILE A 98 0.28 -21.40 -5.25
CA ILE A 98 1.65 -20.99 -4.94
C ILE A 98 2.67 -21.86 -5.69
N GLY A 99 2.46 -23.17 -5.74
CA GLY A 99 3.32 -24.09 -6.50
C GLY A 99 3.32 -23.77 -7.99
N LEU A 100 2.15 -23.54 -8.59
CA LEU A 100 2.02 -23.10 -9.98
C LEU A 100 2.71 -21.76 -10.23
N TYR A 101 2.56 -20.80 -9.32
CA TYR A 101 3.30 -19.54 -9.39
C TYR A 101 4.81 -19.78 -9.42
N GLN A 102 5.34 -20.56 -8.47
CA GLN A 102 6.77 -20.81 -8.37
C GLN A 102 7.33 -21.50 -9.61
N ILE A 103 6.63 -22.50 -10.15
CA ILE A 103 7.06 -23.25 -11.34
C ILE A 103 7.09 -22.34 -12.56
N VAL A 104 6.02 -21.59 -12.83
CA VAL A 104 5.94 -20.76 -14.04
C VAL A 104 6.87 -19.54 -13.95
N TYR A 105 7.02 -18.95 -12.76
CA TYR A 105 7.87 -17.78 -12.56
C TYR A 105 9.36 -18.04 -12.82
N ILE A 106 9.82 -19.29 -12.70
CA ILE A 106 11.19 -19.69 -13.09
C ILE A 106 11.45 -19.44 -14.58
N PHE A 107 10.42 -19.56 -15.42
CA PHE A 107 10.54 -19.41 -16.87
C PHE A 107 10.10 -18.04 -17.37
N ILE A 108 9.09 -17.44 -16.75
CA ILE A 108 8.48 -16.18 -17.17
C ILE A 108 8.47 -15.22 -15.98
N SER A 109 9.65 -14.69 -15.63
CA SER A 109 9.81 -13.72 -14.55
C SER A 109 9.52 -12.29 -15.01
N ASP A 110 9.48 -11.36 -14.06
CA ASP A 110 9.32 -9.94 -14.33
C ASP A 110 10.52 -9.38 -15.13
N GLU A 111 11.73 -9.90 -14.88
CA GLU A 111 12.96 -9.58 -15.58
C GLU A 111 12.94 -10.09 -17.03
N TYR A 112 12.31 -11.23 -17.29
CA TYR A 112 12.19 -11.75 -18.65
C TYR A 112 11.40 -10.78 -19.55
N LEU A 113 10.31 -10.18 -19.05
CA LEU A 113 9.55 -9.15 -19.79
C LEU A 113 10.39 -7.90 -20.12
N LEU A 114 11.38 -7.59 -19.28
CA LEU A 114 12.28 -6.45 -19.47
C LEU A 114 13.52 -6.79 -20.32
N SER A 115 13.74 -8.08 -20.63
CA SER A 115 14.91 -8.53 -21.39
C SER A 115 14.81 -8.23 -22.88
N SER A 116 15.95 -8.04 -23.56
CA SER A 116 16.01 -7.92 -25.03
C SER A 116 15.41 -9.14 -25.72
N ALA A 117 15.60 -10.34 -25.14
CA ALA A 117 15.06 -11.59 -25.67
C ALA A 117 13.53 -11.61 -25.78
N PHE A 118 12.81 -10.92 -24.89
CA PHE A 118 11.36 -10.71 -25.01
C PHE A 118 11.04 -9.61 -26.02
N GLN A 119 11.79 -8.51 -25.98
CA GLN A 119 11.62 -7.32 -26.82
C GLN A 119 11.76 -7.62 -28.32
N GLU A 120 12.61 -8.56 -28.71
CA GLU A 120 12.83 -8.96 -30.11
C GLU A 120 11.76 -9.92 -30.66
N ARG A 121 10.85 -10.45 -29.81
CA ARG A 121 9.81 -11.39 -30.25
C ARG A 121 8.66 -10.68 -30.97
N GLY A 122 7.99 -11.44 -31.84
CA GLY A 122 6.78 -11.00 -32.53
C GLY A 122 5.64 -10.69 -31.56
N LEU A 123 4.75 -9.78 -31.96
CA LEU A 123 3.68 -9.27 -31.11
C LEU A 123 2.73 -10.36 -30.60
N LEU A 124 2.35 -11.32 -31.45
CA LEU A 124 1.46 -12.43 -31.05
C LEU A 124 2.09 -13.30 -29.95
N PHE A 125 3.39 -13.58 -30.06
CA PHE A 125 4.12 -14.31 -29.03
C PHE A 125 4.16 -13.54 -27.72
N LYS A 126 4.45 -12.23 -27.78
CA LYS A 126 4.42 -11.35 -26.60
C LYS A 126 3.06 -11.35 -25.93
N CYS A 127 1.96 -11.27 -26.69
CA CYS A 127 0.60 -11.33 -26.14
C CYS A 127 0.31 -12.67 -25.45
N ALA A 128 0.71 -13.80 -26.05
CA ALA A 128 0.52 -15.12 -25.47
C ALA A 128 1.32 -15.30 -24.16
N VAL A 129 2.60 -14.90 -24.17
CA VAL A 129 3.46 -14.89 -22.97
C VAL A 129 2.84 -14.00 -21.90
N LEU A 130 2.34 -12.82 -22.27
CA LEU A 130 1.77 -11.89 -21.30
C LEU A 130 0.53 -12.46 -20.61
N ILE A 131 -0.35 -13.18 -21.32
CA ILE A 131 -1.50 -13.86 -20.71
C ILE A 131 -1.05 -14.85 -19.63
N VAL A 132 -0.03 -15.67 -19.93
CA VAL A 132 0.52 -16.65 -18.99
C VAL A 132 1.21 -15.95 -17.82
N TRP A 133 2.00 -14.91 -18.08
CA TRP A 133 2.66 -14.09 -17.07
C TRP A 133 1.64 -13.42 -16.14
N GLY A 134 0.62 -12.75 -16.68
CA GLY A 134 -0.38 -12.04 -15.87
C GLY A 134 -1.16 -13.00 -14.98
N LYS A 135 -1.51 -14.18 -15.49
CA LYS A 135 -2.09 -15.26 -14.67
C LYS A 135 -1.15 -15.68 -13.55
N THR A 136 0.13 -15.86 -13.86
CA THR A 136 1.17 -16.23 -12.89
C THR A 136 1.32 -15.16 -11.81
N CYS A 137 1.32 -13.88 -12.18
CA CYS A 137 1.37 -12.76 -11.24
C CYS A 137 0.17 -12.73 -10.29
N LEU A 138 -1.03 -13.12 -10.75
CA LEU A 138 -2.20 -13.24 -9.87
C LEU A 138 -2.12 -14.44 -8.93
N ASN A 139 -1.55 -15.56 -9.40
CA ASN A 139 -1.51 -16.81 -8.63
C ASN A 139 -0.82 -16.65 -7.26
N LYS A 140 0.20 -15.80 -7.13
CA LYS A 140 0.85 -15.53 -5.82
C LYS A 140 -0.12 -14.89 -4.80
N TYR A 141 -0.98 -13.98 -5.25
CA TYR A 141 -1.98 -13.33 -4.40
C TYR A 141 -3.14 -14.29 -4.11
N ILE A 142 -3.64 -14.98 -5.13
CA ILE A 142 -4.70 -15.98 -4.99
C ILE A 142 -4.28 -17.07 -4.00
N GLY A 143 -3.09 -17.65 -4.17
CA GLY A 143 -2.54 -18.65 -3.28
C GLY A 143 -2.46 -18.16 -1.84
N SER A 144 -1.90 -16.95 -1.63
CA SER A 144 -1.81 -16.33 -0.30
C SER A 144 -3.18 -16.12 0.35
N TRP A 145 -4.18 -15.65 -0.41
CA TRP A 145 -5.54 -15.48 0.10
C TRP A 145 -6.23 -16.80 0.39
N LEU A 146 -6.06 -17.82 -0.46
CA LEU A 146 -6.64 -19.15 -0.22
C LEU A 146 -6.07 -19.81 1.04
N LEU A 147 -4.77 -19.63 1.30
CA LEU A 147 -4.12 -20.08 2.54
C LEU A 147 -4.73 -19.37 3.77
N ALA A 148 -4.86 -18.03 3.70
CA ALA A 148 -5.49 -17.25 4.76
C ALA A 148 -6.96 -17.63 4.97
N GLU A 149 -7.73 -17.79 3.89
CA GLU A 149 -9.11 -18.27 3.95
C GLU A 149 -9.22 -19.65 4.60
N GLY A 150 -8.32 -20.59 4.28
CA GLY A 150 -8.27 -21.89 4.95
C GLY A 150 -8.15 -21.76 6.46
N SER A 151 -7.32 -20.85 6.96
CA SER A 151 -7.19 -20.59 8.40
C SER A 151 -8.45 -19.96 9.02
N ILE A 152 -9.09 -19.03 8.32
CA ILE A 152 -10.34 -18.37 8.78
C ILE A 152 -11.52 -19.33 8.77
N ILE A 153 -11.58 -20.25 7.80
CA ILE A 153 -12.54 -21.35 7.77
C ILE A 153 -12.30 -22.27 8.97
N TYR A 154 -11.06 -22.69 9.20
CA TYR A 154 -10.71 -23.57 10.32
C TYR A 154 -11.16 -22.99 11.67
N MET A 155 -10.96 -21.69 11.87
CA MET A 155 -11.40 -21.00 13.09
C MET A 155 -12.92 -20.96 13.29
N GLY A 156 -13.73 -21.07 12.22
CA GLY A 156 -15.18 -20.93 12.28
C GLY A 156 -15.72 -19.58 11.80
N LEU A 157 -14.86 -18.58 11.60
CA LEU A 157 -15.28 -17.20 11.29
C LEU A 157 -15.94 -17.05 9.90
N SER A 158 -15.59 -17.93 8.95
CA SER A 158 -16.18 -17.94 7.59
C SER A 158 -17.54 -18.65 7.52
N PHE A 159 -18.06 -19.20 8.62
CA PHE A 159 -19.34 -19.91 8.62
C PHE A 159 -20.48 -18.95 8.25
N ASN A 160 -21.36 -19.43 7.37
CA ASN A 160 -22.47 -18.65 6.81
C ASN A 160 -23.80 -19.40 6.87
N GLY A 161 -23.94 -20.35 7.80
CA GLY A 161 -25.13 -21.19 7.94
C GLY A 161 -25.06 -22.48 7.12
N VAL A 162 -26.21 -23.13 6.98
CA VAL A 162 -26.39 -24.34 6.16
C VAL A 162 -27.31 -24.03 5.00
N ASP A 163 -27.07 -24.68 3.85
CA ASP A 163 -27.97 -24.57 2.71
C ASP A 163 -29.21 -25.46 2.85
N ASN A 164 -30.09 -25.44 1.83
CA ASN A 164 -31.30 -26.26 1.78
C ASN A 164 -31.03 -27.78 1.82
N ASN A 165 -29.79 -28.20 1.56
CA ASN A 165 -29.37 -29.60 1.60
C ASN A 165 -28.66 -29.94 2.92
N ASN A 166 -28.74 -29.06 3.94
CA ASN A 166 -28.05 -29.18 5.23
C ASN A 166 -26.51 -29.20 5.12
N VAL A 167 -25.94 -28.61 4.06
CA VAL A 167 -24.48 -28.51 3.90
C VAL A 167 -24.01 -27.16 4.44
N ALA A 168 -23.04 -27.22 5.37
CA ALA A 168 -22.40 -26.05 5.95
C ALA A 168 -21.70 -25.19 4.88
N GLN A 169 -22.01 -23.89 4.89
CA GLN A 169 -21.44 -22.90 3.98
C GLN A 169 -20.30 -22.14 4.67
N TRP A 170 -19.19 -21.99 3.94
CA TRP A 170 -17.94 -21.43 4.44
C TRP A 170 -17.50 -20.19 3.66
N ASP A 171 -18.46 -19.50 3.06
CA ASP A 171 -18.20 -18.50 2.03
C ASP A 171 -18.22 -17.04 2.53
N ALA A 172 -18.52 -16.80 3.82
CA ALA A 172 -18.69 -15.45 4.36
C ALA A 172 -17.45 -14.58 4.29
N CYS A 173 -16.26 -15.18 4.33
CA CYS A 173 -14.97 -14.49 4.20
C CYS A 173 -14.23 -14.86 2.90
N THR A 174 -14.94 -15.31 1.86
CA THR A 174 -14.33 -15.67 0.57
C THR A 174 -13.72 -14.43 -0.11
N ASN A 175 -12.42 -14.42 -0.34
CA ASN A 175 -11.74 -13.44 -1.17
C ASN A 175 -11.67 -13.86 -2.64
N ILE A 176 -11.62 -15.17 -2.94
CA ILE A 176 -11.52 -15.67 -4.33
C ILE A 176 -12.61 -16.69 -4.69
N LYS A 177 -13.46 -16.39 -5.67
CA LYS A 177 -14.41 -17.38 -6.23
C LYS A 177 -13.74 -18.17 -7.35
N VAL A 178 -12.94 -19.16 -6.98
CA VAL A 178 -12.04 -19.92 -7.88
C VAL A 178 -12.71 -20.42 -9.16
N ARG A 179 -13.89 -21.06 -9.05
CA ARG A 179 -14.61 -21.55 -10.25
C ARG A 179 -14.97 -20.44 -11.23
N GLN A 180 -15.44 -19.30 -10.72
CA GLN A 180 -15.78 -18.14 -11.56
C GLN A 180 -14.53 -17.50 -12.15
N LEU A 181 -13.42 -17.48 -11.40
CA LEU A 181 -12.13 -16.99 -11.88
C LEU A 181 -11.59 -17.83 -13.04
N GLU A 182 -11.59 -19.16 -12.91
CA GLU A 182 -11.00 -20.03 -13.94
C GLU A 182 -11.93 -20.25 -15.14
N CYS A 183 -13.24 -20.21 -14.94
CA CYS A 183 -14.22 -20.47 -16.01
C CYS A 183 -14.83 -19.20 -16.61
N GLY A 184 -14.64 -18.03 -16.01
CA GLY A 184 -15.17 -16.76 -16.51
C GLY A 184 -14.51 -16.32 -17.83
N SER A 185 -15.28 -15.61 -18.66
CA SER A 185 -14.82 -15.07 -19.94
C SER A 185 -14.78 -13.53 -20.01
N THR A 186 -15.28 -12.84 -18.98
CA THR A 186 -15.45 -11.37 -18.98
C THR A 186 -14.63 -10.72 -17.87
N LEU A 187 -14.24 -9.45 -18.06
CA LEU A 187 -13.59 -8.63 -17.04
C LEU A 187 -14.48 -8.44 -15.82
N HIS A 188 -15.79 -8.26 -16.03
CA HIS A 188 -16.77 -8.20 -14.95
C HIS A 188 -16.73 -9.44 -14.06
N ASN A 189 -16.68 -10.64 -14.66
CA ASN A 189 -16.55 -11.89 -13.91
C ASN A 189 -15.26 -11.92 -13.09
N TYR A 190 -14.14 -11.52 -13.70
CA TYR A 190 -12.85 -11.42 -13.03
C TYR A 190 -12.90 -10.50 -11.80
N ILE A 191 -13.41 -9.26 -11.95
CA ILE A 191 -13.50 -8.30 -10.84
C ILE A 191 -14.43 -8.83 -9.73
N HIS A 192 -15.55 -9.45 -10.08
CA HIS A 192 -16.49 -9.96 -9.09
C HIS A 192 -15.97 -11.17 -8.29
N CYS A 193 -15.10 -11.98 -8.88
CA CYS A 193 -14.54 -13.18 -8.25
C CYS A 193 -13.18 -12.96 -7.58
N PHE A 194 -12.53 -11.82 -7.79
CA PHE A 194 -11.21 -11.50 -7.29
C PHE A 194 -11.27 -10.49 -6.13
N ASN A 195 -10.55 -10.75 -5.04
CA ASN A 195 -10.49 -9.89 -3.85
C ASN A 195 -11.88 -9.43 -3.35
N CYS A 196 -12.83 -10.36 -3.30
CA CYS A 196 -14.26 -10.09 -3.13
C CYS A 196 -14.57 -9.23 -1.90
N ASN A 197 -13.94 -9.46 -0.74
CA ASN A 197 -14.24 -8.69 0.46
C ASN A 197 -13.73 -7.25 0.39
N THR A 198 -12.58 -7.02 -0.27
CA THR A 198 -12.12 -5.65 -0.53
C THR A 198 -13.06 -4.96 -1.50
N ASN A 199 -13.53 -5.65 -2.55
CA ASN A 199 -14.52 -5.10 -3.47
C ASN A 199 -15.86 -4.79 -2.78
N LEU A 200 -16.31 -5.65 -1.86
CA LEU A 200 -17.47 -5.38 -1.01
C LEU A 200 -17.26 -4.17 -0.11
N TRP A 201 -16.07 -4.04 0.48
CA TRP A 201 -15.68 -2.89 1.28
C TRP A 201 -15.75 -1.60 0.45
N MET A 202 -15.14 -1.60 -0.74
CA MET A 202 -15.14 -0.45 -1.66
C MET A 202 -16.56 -0.09 -2.08
N ALA A 203 -17.39 -1.10 -2.38
CA ALA A 203 -18.79 -0.90 -2.72
C ALA A 203 -19.58 -0.23 -1.58
N ARG A 204 -19.42 -0.72 -0.35
CA ARG A 204 -20.18 -0.26 0.82
C ARG A 204 -19.70 1.10 1.34
N TYR A 205 -18.40 1.24 1.59
CA TYR A 205 -17.84 2.37 2.31
C TYR A 205 -17.44 3.54 1.41
N LEU A 206 -17.36 3.33 0.09
CA LEU A 206 -16.98 4.39 -0.84
C LEU A 206 -18.00 4.55 -1.98
N PHE A 207 -18.09 3.60 -2.90
CA PHE A 207 -18.90 3.73 -4.12
C PHE A 207 -20.36 4.13 -3.87
N LYS A 208 -21.05 3.42 -2.97
CA LYS A 208 -22.45 3.73 -2.64
C LYS A 208 -22.62 5.02 -1.85
N ARG A 209 -21.60 5.46 -1.10
CA ARG A 209 -21.64 6.73 -0.38
C ARG A 209 -21.45 7.91 -1.32
N LEU A 210 -20.70 7.74 -2.40
CA LEU A 210 -20.51 8.73 -3.47
C LEU A 210 -21.73 8.92 -4.39
N ARG A 211 -22.91 8.36 -4.05
CA ARG A 211 -24.16 8.55 -4.82
C ARG A 211 -24.59 10.01 -4.92
N PHE A 212 -24.22 10.85 -3.95
CA PHE A 212 -24.54 12.29 -3.97
C PHE A 212 -23.94 13.02 -5.18
N LEU A 213 -22.93 12.45 -5.83
CA LEU A 213 -22.33 13.00 -7.06
C LEU A 213 -23.25 12.90 -8.29
N GLY A 214 -24.38 12.19 -8.20
CA GLY A 214 -25.35 12.06 -9.29
C GLY A 214 -24.88 11.23 -10.49
N SER A 215 -23.64 10.75 -10.51
CA SER A 215 -23.05 10.00 -11.62
C SER A 215 -22.41 8.70 -11.16
N LYS A 216 -22.93 7.56 -11.65
CA LYS A 216 -22.38 6.23 -11.39
C LYS A 216 -20.94 6.10 -11.88
N THR A 217 -20.64 6.71 -13.03
CA THR A 217 -19.29 6.73 -13.62
C THR A 217 -18.33 7.48 -12.70
N LEU A 218 -18.73 8.64 -12.19
CA LEU A 218 -17.90 9.41 -11.29
C LEU A 218 -17.66 8.67 -9.96
N SER A 219 -18.69 8.06 -9.37
CA SER A 219 -18.53 7.19 -8.19
C SER A 219 -17.57 6.03 -8.47
N GLN A 220 -17.62 5.40 -9.65
CA GLN A 220 -16.71 4.33 -10.05
C GLN A 220 -15.27 4.84 -10.20
N SER A 221 -15.06 5.96 -10.91
CA SER A 221 -13.74 6.57 -11.09
C SER A 221 -13.08 6.95 -9.76
N CYS A 222 -13.82 7.59 -8.84
CA CYS A 222 -13.33 7.92 -7.52
C CYS A 222 -13.01 6.66 -6.68
N THR A 223 -13.79 5.59 -6.84
CA THR A 223 -13.55 4.32 -6.14
C THR A 223 -12.26 3.65 -6.62
N LEU A 224 -12.04 3.61 -7.94
CA LEU A 224 -10.82 3.05 -8.52
C LEU A 224 -9.58 3.91 -8.23
N LEU A 225 -9.74 5.24 -8.17
CA LEU A 225 -8.68 6.14 -7.74
C LEU A 225 -8.30 5.89 -6.27
N TYR A 226 -9.27 5.74 -5.38
CA TYR A 226 -9.01 5.37 -3.99
C TYR A 226 -8.30 4.02 -3.89
N LEU A 227 -8.72 3.02 -4.68
CA LEU A 227 -8.03 1.73 -4.76
C LEU A 227 -6.57 1.89 -5.18
N ALA A 228 -6.27 2.74 -6.17
CA ALA A 228 -4.89 3.04 -6.57
C ALA A 228 -4.08 3.62 -5.41
N VAL A 229 -4.61 4.65 -4.73
CA VAL A 229 -3.97 5.29 -3.59
C VAL A 229 -3.76 4.31 -2.43
N TRP A 230 -4.75 3.45 -2.15
CA TRP A 230 -4.68 2.45 -1.09
C TRP A 230 -3.57 1.41 -1.35
N HIS A 231 -3.29 1.09 -2.63
CA HIS A 231 -2.15 0.24 -2.99
C HIS A 231 -0.81 0.96 -2.85
N GLY A 232 -0.76 2.26 -3.17
CA GLY A 232 0.39 3.13 -2.89
C GLY A 232 0.58 4.24 -3.91
N VAL A 233 1.71 4.95 -3.80
CA VAL A 233 2.01 6.14 -4.62
C VAL A 233 2.79 5.84 -5.91
N TYR A 234 3.08 4.57 -6.19
CA TYR A 234 3.77 4.19 -7.42
C TYR A 234 2.87 4.38 -8.64
N SER A 235 3.43 4.97 -9.72
CA SER A 235 2.74 5.23 -10.98
C SER A 235 1.97 4.02 -11.53
N GLY A 236 2.53 2.81 -11.35
CA GLY A 236 1.95 1.58 -11.85
C GLY A 236 0.55 1.27 -11.31
N TYR A 237 0.26 1.64 -10.06
CA TYR A 237 -1.08 1.42 -9.49
C TYR A 237 -2.13 2.28 -10.20
N TYR A 238 -1.85 3.57 -10.40
CA TYR A 238 -2.76 4.49 -11.09
C TYR A 238 -3.04 4.05 -12.52
N VAL A 239 -2.01 3.62 -13.25
CA VAL A 239 -2.17 3.11 -14.62
C VAL A 239 -3.00 1.83 -14.66
N CYS A 240 -2.78 0.89 -13.74
CA CYS A 240 -3.55 -0.35 -13.66
C CYS A 240 -5.04 -0.08 -13.43
N PHE A 241 -5.39 0.74 -12.44
CA PHE A 241 -6.80 1.03 -12.11
C PHE A 241 -7.46 1.96 -13.15
N PHE A 242 -6.69 2.80 -13.83
CA PHE A 242 -7.17 3.54 -15.00
C PHE A 242 -7.52 2.59 -16.15
N LEU A 243 -6.65 1.63 -16.45
CA LEU A 243 -6.92 0.61 -17.46
C LEU A 243 -8.13 -0.24 -17.08
N GLU A 244 -8.29 -0.62 -15.81
CA GLU A 244 -9.51 -1.28 -15.32
C GLU A 244 -10.77 -0.46 -15.61
N PHE A 245 -10.76 0.85 -15.32
CA PHE A 245 -11.87 1.74 -15.62
C PHE A 245 -12.21 1.76 -17.12
N VAL A 246 -11.19 1.93 -17.97
CA VAL A 246 -11.36 1.99 -19.43
C VAL A 246 -11.87 0.66 -19.97
N TYR A 247 -11.27 -0.46 -19.57
CA TYR A 247 -11.62 -1.78 -20.07
C TYR A 247 -13.02 -2.22 -19.62
N THR A 248 -13.40 -1.98 -18.36
CA THR A 248 -14.77 -2.27 -17.89
C THR A 248 -15.82 -1.39 -18.57
N THR A 249 -15.45 -0.16 -18.94
CA THR A 249 -16.33 0.71 -19.74
C THR A 249 -16.48 0.16 -21.17
N CYS A 250 -15.38 -0.27 -21.80
CA CYS A 250 -15.42 -0.90 -23.13
C CYS A 250 -16.28 -2.16 -23.12
N GLU A 251 -16.07 -3.06 -22.17
CA GLU A 251 -16.83 -4.31 -22.05
C GLU A 251 -18.32 -4.04 -21.93
N ARG A 252 -18.73 -3.13 -21.03
CA ARG A 252 -20.13 -2.73 -20.89
C ARG A 252 -20.72 -2.22 -22.20
N GLN A 253 -19.93 -1.47 -22.98
CA GLN A 253 -20.41 -0.93 -24.24
C GLN A 253 -20.64 -2.02 -25.30
N VAL A 254 -19.74 -2.99 -25.36
CA VAL A 254 -19.83 -4.16 -26.24
C VAL A 254 -21.00 -5.05 -25.82
N GLU A 255 -21.18 -5.31 -24.52
CA GLU A 255 -22.30 -6.10 -24.00
C GLU A 255 -23.66 -5.46 -24.37
N ASP A 256 -23.81 -4.15 -24.18
CA ASP A 256 -25.01 -3.40 -24.57
C ASP A 256 -25.33 -3.48 -26.07
N LEU A 257 -24.30 -3.63 -26.92
CA LEU A 257 -24.45 -3.84 -28.35
C LEU A 257 -24.84 -5.29 -28.66
N MET A 258 -24.22 -6.26 -28.00
CA MET A 258 -24.57 -7.68 -28.16
C MET A 258 -26.01 -7.99 -27.74
N GLN A 259 -26.64 -7.15 -26.90
CA GLN A 259 -28.05 -7.27 -26.54
C GLN A 259 -29.03 -6.71 -27.60
N ARG A 260 -28.56 -6.06 -28.68
CA ARG A 260 -29.44 -5.60 -29.77
C ARG A 260 -30.04 -6.79 -30.50
N LYS A 261 -31.32 -6.70 -30.87
CA LYS A 261 -32.10 -7.85 -31.39
C LYS A 261 -31.46 -8.46 -32.63
N GLU A 262 -30.99 -7.61 -33.54
CA GLU A 262 -30.36 -7.96 -34.80
C GLU A 262 -29.06 -8.75 -34.56
N LEU A 263 -28.19 -8.21 -33.71
CA LEU A 263 -26.91 -8.85 -33.34
C LEU A 263 -27.14 -10.13 -32.54
N LYS A 264 -28.06 -10.12 -31.58
CA LYS A 264 -28.40 -11.30 -30.77
C LYS A 264 -28.93 -12.44 -31.64
N THR A 265 -29.76 -12.11 -32.63
CA THR A 265 -30.30 -13.11 -33.58
C THR A 265 -29.21 -13.64 -34.50
N ALA A 266 -28.39 -12.75 -35.09
CA ALA A 266 -27.26 -13.14 -35.94
C ALA A 266 -26.23 -14.01 -35.20
N LEU A 267 -26.01 -13.74 -33.90
CA LEU A 267 -25.03 -14.44 -33.06
C LEU A 267 -25.64 -15.62 -32.27
N SER A 268 -26.82 -16.13 -32.65
CA SER A 268 -27.54 -17.14 -31.88
C SER A 268 -27.01 -18.58 -32.02
N SER A 269 -26.20 -18.88 -33.04
CA SER A 269 -25.64 -20.21 -33.31
C SER A 269 -24.84 -20.76 -32.12
N PRO A 270 -25.01 -22.04 -31.71
CA PRO A 270 -24.25 -22.65 -30.63
C PRO A 270 -22.72 -22.63 -30.86
N VAL A 271 -22.28 -22.88 -32.09
CA VAL A 271 -20.85 -22.86 -32.46
C VAL A 271 -20.30 -21.43 -32.32
N LEU A 272 -21.05 -20.45 -32.81
CA LEU A 272 -20.64 -19.05 -32.73
C LEU A 272 -20.59 -18.54 -31.29
N LYS A 273 -21.54 -18.95 -30.44
CA LYS A 273 -21.51 -18.67 -28.99
C LYS A 273 -20.27 -19.25 -28.32
N CYS A 274 -19.87 -20.48 -28.68
CA CYS A 274 -18.65 -21.10 -28.17
C CYS A 274 -17.39 -20.32 -28.62
N LEU A 275 -17.31 -19.93 -29.90
CA LEU A 275 -16.20 -19.13 -30.42
C LEU A 275 -16.13 -17.74 -29.77
N ILE A 276 -17.27 -17.07 -29.58
CA ILE A 276 -17.36 -15.79 -28.87
C ILE A 276 -16.90 -15.95 -27.43
N PHE A 277 -17.33 -17.00 -26.73
CA PHE A 277 -16.90 -17.27 -25.36
C PHE A 277 -15.39 -17.45 -25.26
N LEU A 278 -14.79 -18.25 -26.14
CA LEU A 278 -13.34 -18.48 -26.16
C LEU A 278 -12.58 -17.19 -26.50
N GLY A 279 -13.05 -16.45 -27.51
CA GLY A 279 -12.48 -15.16 -27.91
C GLY A 279 -12.53 -14.13 -26.77
N GLN A 280 -13.68 -13.99 -26.10
CA GLN A 280 -13.84 -13.14 -24.93
C GLN A 280 -12.89 -13.55 -23.80
N LYS A 281 -12.77 -14.84 -23.52
CA LYS A 281 -11.87 -15.32 -22.46
C LYS A 281 -10.41 -14.97 -22.74
N ILE A 282 -9.94 -15.22 -23.96
CA ILE A 282 -8.56 -14.89 -24.36
C ILE A 282 -8.34 -13.37 -24.29
N PHE A 283 -9.28 -12.59 -24.83
CA PHE A 283 -9.21 -11.14 -24.86
C PHE A 283 -9.23 -10.52 -23.46
N SER A 284 -10.16 -10.90 -22.60
CA SER A 284 -10.24 -10.44 -21.21
C SER A 284 -8.99 -10.81 -20.42
N SER A 285 -8.46 -12.04 -20.62
CA SER A 285 -7.22 -12.47 -19.97
C SER A 285 -6.02 -11.64 -20.43
N PHE A 286 -5.96 -11.28 -21.71
CA PHE A 286 -4.95 -10.39 -22.25
C PHE A 286 -5.05 -8.99 -21.63
N LEU A 287 -6.24 -8.38 -21.61
CA LEU A 287 -6.44 -7.03 -21.07
C LEU A 287 -6.08 -6.94 -19.59
N ILE A 288 -6.49 -7.92 -18.77
CA ILE A 288 -6.11 -7.99 -17.35
C ILE A 288 -4.59 -8.11 -17.22
N SER A 289 -3.98 -9.01 -17.99
CA SER A 289 -2.53 -9.21 -17.93
C SER A 289 -1.76 -7.96 -18.36
N PHE A 290 -2.26 -7.23 -19.36
CA PHE A 290 -1.71 -5.95 -19.79
C PHE A 290 -1.83 -4.88 -18.72
N ALA A 291 -2.99 -4.75 -18.06
CA ALA A 291 -3.14 -3.83 -16.92
C ALA A 291 -2.17 -4.18 -15.77
N LEU A 292 -2.01 -5.48 -15.47
CA LEU A 292 -1.15 -5.97 -14.40
C LEU A 292 0.35 -5.72 -14.61
N VAL A 293 0.81 -5.45 -15.84
CA VAL A 293 2.21 -5.05 -16.09
C VAL A 293 2.58 -3.84 -15.24
N SER A 294 1.77 -2.79 -15.33
CA SER A 294 1.97 -1.57 -14.55
C SER A 294 1.87 -1.82 -13.04
N PHE A 295 0.89 -2.61 -12.60
CA PHE A 295 0.71 -2.98 -11.19
C PHE A 295 1.90 -3.76 -10.61
N SER A 296 2.47 -4.69 -11.38
CA SER A 296 3.52 -5.59 -10.90
C SER A 296 4.90 -4.95 -10.97
N LEU A 297 5.17 -4.16 -12.02
CA LEU A 297 6.48 -3.53 -12.23
C LEU A 297 6.63 -2.18 -11.50
N LEU A 298 5.53 -1.56 -11.07
CA LEU A 298 5.42 -0.35 -10.23
C LEU A 298 5.99 0.96 -10.81
N SER A 299 7.25 0.96 -11.23
CA SER A 299 8.00 2.11 -11.71
C SER A 299 7.77 2.38 -13.19
N MET A 300 7.59 3.66 -13.55
CA MET A 300 7.33 4.13 -14.92
C MET A 300 8.30 3.56 -15.94
N GLU A 301 9.60 3.67 -15.69
CA GLU A 301 10.64 3.18 -16.60
C GLU A 301 10.44 1.71 -17.02
N LYS A 302 10.09 0.85 -16.06
CA LYS A 302 9.91 -0.59 -16.30
C LYS A 302 8.64 -0.89 -17.07
N TRP A 303 7.48 -0.48 -16.56
CA TRP A 303 6.21 -0.82 -17.21
C TRP A 303 6.05 -0.13 -18.57
N PHE A 304 6.60 1.07 -18.72
CA PHE A 304 6.53 1.81 -19.98
C PHE A 304 7.35 1.12 -21.08
N SER A 305 8.53 0.59 -20.74
CA SER A 305 9.35 -0.21 -21.67
C SER A 305 8.60 -1.44 -22.20
N VAL A 306 7.91 -2.16 -21.32
CA VAL A 306 7.10 -3.33 -21.73
C VAL A 306 5.95 -2.90 -22.63
N TYR A 307 5.22 -1.82 -22.30
CA TYR A 307 4.15 -1.32 -23.16
C TYR A 307 4.64 -0.84 -24.53
N ALA A 308 5.78 -0.17 -24.58
CA ALA A 308 6.42 0.22 -25.84
C ALA A 308 6.76 -0.99 -26.71
N SER A 309 7.29 -2.06 -26.11
CA SER A 309 7.60 -3.32 -26.81
C SER A 309 6.40 -3.99 -27.48
N MET A 310 5.22 -3.71 -26.97
CA MET A 310 3.94 -4.24 -27.42
C MET A 310 3.17 -3.23 -28.26
N ASN A 311 3.84 -2.18 -28.74
CA ASN A 311 3.27 -1.10 -29.53
C ASN A 311 2.04 -0.44 -28.87
N TYR A 312 2.00 -0.42 -27.53
CA TYR A 312 0.88 0.14 -26.76
C TYR A 312 -0.49 -0.46 -27.10
N ILE A 313 -0.53 -1.71 -27.60
CA ILE A 313 -1.76 -2.32 -28.11
C ILE A 313 -2.92 -2.32 -27.08
N GLY A 314 -2.61 -2.49 -25.79
CA GLY A 314 -3.61 -2.44 -24.73
C GLY A 314 -4.24 -1.05 -24.52
N PHE A 315 -3.64 0.03 -24.99
CA PHE A 315 -4.25 1.37 -25.02
C PHE A 315 -4.96 1.66 -26.34
N ILE A 316 -4.41 1.16 -27.46
CA ILE A 316 -4.98 1.36 -28.80
C ILE A 316 -6.32 0.64 -28.95
N LEU A 317 -6.41 -0.61 -28.47
CA LEU A 317 -7.63 -1.42 -28.56
C LEU A 317 -8.87 -0.72 -27.97
N PRO A 318 -8.90 -0.28 -26.70
CA PRO A 318 -10.05 0.42 -26.15
C PRO A 318 -10.31 1.77 -26.84
N ALA A 319 -9.27 2.47 -27.30
CA ALA A 319 -9.39 3.74 -28.02
C ALA A 319 -10.12 3.58 -29.37
N ILE A 320 -10.03 2.40 -30.00
CA ILE A 320 -10.80 2.05 -31.20
C ILE A 320 -12.19 1.55 -30.84
N ILE A 321 -12.30 0.66 -29.84
CA ILE A 321 -13.57 0.01 -29.47
C ILE A 321 -14.63 1.02 -29.03
N LEU A 322 -14.27 2.03 -28.23
CA LEU A 322 -15.25 2.99 -27.67
C LEU A 322 -15.95 3.84 -28.77
N PRO A 323 -15.24 4.47 -29.72
CA PRO A 323 -15.88 5.16 -30.84
C PRO A 323 -16.68 4.22 -31.74
N VAL A 324 -16.14 3.05 -32.09
CA VAL A 324 -16.83 2.07 -32.95
C VAL A 324 -18.13 1.62 -32.30
N CYS A 325 -18.12 1.30 -31.01
CA CYS A 325 -19.33 0.94 -30.28
C CYS A 325 -20.35 2.08 -30.28
N SER A 326 -19.88 3.32 -30.15
CA SER A 326 -20.75 4.50 -30.19
C SER A 326 -21.41 4.67 -31.57
N ILE A 327 -20.66 4.51 -32.67
CA ILE A 327 -21.18 4.56 -34.04
C ILE A 327 -22.19 3.44 -34.29
N LEU A 328 -21.86 2.20 -33.90
CA LEU A 328 -22.75 1.05 -34.09
C LEU A 328 -24.05 1.17 -33.29
N ARG A 329 -24.05 1.86 -32.14
CA ARG A 329 -25.28 2.15 -31.39
C ARG A 329 -26.24 3.07 -32.14
N PHE A 330 -25.72 3.98 -32.95
CA PHE A 330 -26.54 4.81 -33.85
C PHE A 330 -27.09 3.99 -35.01
N ALA A 331 -26.28 3.08 -35.57
CA ALA A 331 -26.70 2.20 -36.66
C ALA A 331 -27.75 1.15 -36.22
N PHE A 332 -27.67 0.66 -34.99
CA PHE A 332 -28.58 -0.35 -34.42
C PHE A 332 -29.32 0.18 -33.18
N PRO A 333 -30.37 1.01 -33.37
CA PRO A 333 -31.14 1.58 -32.26
C PRO A 333 -31.83 0.50 -31.41
N LYS A 334 -32.09 0.82 -30.13
CA LYS A 334 -32.74 -0.11 -29.20
C LYS A 334 -34.21 -0.21 -29.63
N SER A 335 -34.74 -1.42 -29.84
CA SER A 335 -36.18 -1.57 -30.05
C SER A 335 -36.92 -1.07 -28.82
N LEU A 336 -37.71 0.01 -28.96
CA LEU A 336 -38.62 0.46 -27.91
C LEU A 336 -39.66 -0.65 -27.70
N MET A 337 -39.61 -1.36 -26.56
CA MET A 337 -40.77 -2.12 -26.13
C MET A 337 -41.81 -1.11 -25.64
N GLN A 338 -42.91 -0.97 -26.38
CA GLN A 338 -44.15 -0.40 -25.89
C GLN A 338 -44.62 -1.24 -24.68
N ASN A 339 -44.58 -0.66 -23.49
CA ASN A 339 -45.44 -1.03 -22.37
C ASN A 339 -45.91 0.27 -21.71
N GLY A 340 -47.21 0.31 -21.40
CA GLY A 340 -48.02 1.51 -21.26
C GLY A 340 -47.62 2.50 -20.16
N VAL A 341 -47.92 3.77 -20.48
CA VAL A 341 -48.30 4.90 -19.63
C VAL A 341 -47.97 4.78 -18.13
N HIS A 342 -46.96 5.53 -17.71
CA HIS A 342 -47.12 6.49 -16.61
C HIS A 342 -46.30 7.75 -16.90
N SER A 343 -47.01 8.87 -16.96
CA SER A 343 -46.51 10.22 -17.10
C SER A 343 -45.63 10.60 -15.91
N GLY A 344 -44.37 10.89 -16.19
CA GLY A 344 -43.41 11.48 -15.27
C GLY A 344 -42.23 11.97 -16.09
N THR A 345 -42.19 13.28 -16.33
CA THR A 345 -41.14 13.98 -17.08
C THR A 345 -39.76 13.58 -16.59
N SER A 346 -39.07 12.76 -17.37
CA SER A 346 -37.64 12.50 -17.21
C SER A 346 -36.97 12.86 -18.54
N SER A 347 -36.28 14.00 -18.53
CA SER A 347 -35.42 14.42 -19.62
C SER A 347 -34.34 13.35 -19.84
N VAL A 348 -34.25 12.93 -21.09
CA VAL A 348 -33.21 12.07 -21.63
C VAL A 348 -31.87 12.81 -21.59
N PRO A 349 -30.75 12.15 -21.20
CA PRO A 349 -29.47 12.46 -21.80
C PRO A 349 -28.90 11.19 -22.45
N GLY A 350 -29.35 10.97 -23.68
CA GLY A 350 -28.75 10.09 -24.66
C GLY A 350 -27.87 10.92 -25.58
N ALA A 351 -26.73 11.35 -25.05
CA ALA A 351 -25.58 11.82 -25.81
C ALA A 351 -24.39 11.66 -24.87
N VAL A 352 -23.40 10.86 -25.27
CA VAL A 352 -22.09 10.96 -24.64
C VAL A 352 -21.55 12.31 -25.09
N ASP A 353 -21.65 13.27 -24.19
CA ASP A 353 -21.28 14.65 -24.45
C ASP A 353 -19.80 14.72 -24.83
N LEU A 354 -19.47 15.50 -25.87
CA LEU A 354 -18.09 15.71 -26.36
C LEU A 354 -17.18 16.29 -25.24
N ALA A 355 -17.80 16.86 -24.20
CA ALA A 355 -17.18 17.27 -22.95
C ALA A 355 -16.56 16.12 -22.13
N THR A 356 -17.08 14.89 -22.25
CA THR A 356 -16.61 13.71 -21.50
C THR A 356 -15.33 13.11 -22.12
N THR A 357 -15.20 13.18 -23.44
CA THR A 357 -13.96 12.86 -24.15
C THR A 357 -12.91 13.95 -23.93
N SER A 358 -13.32 15.22 -23.89
CA SER A 358 -12.44 16.33 -23.52
C SER A 358 -11.92 16.21 -22.07
N SER A 359 -12.77 15.81 -21.11
CA SER A 359 -12.34 15.59 -19.73
C SER A 359 -11.43 14.37 -19.55
N LEU A 360 -11.58 13.33 -20.39
CA LEU A 360 -10.66 12.19 -20.45
C LEU A 360 -9.31 12.57 -21.08
N ILE A 361 -9.29 13.37 -22.14
CA ILE A 361 -8.06 13.89 -22.76
C ILE A 361 -7.37 14.89 -21.80
N GLN A 362 -8.15 15.72 -21.09
CA GLN A 362 -7.63 16.61 -20.06
C GLN A 362 -7.08 15.81 -18.88
N ALA A 363 -7.77 14.76 -18.40
CA ALA A 363 -7.26 13.90 -17.34
C ALA A 363 -5.99 13.13 -17.78
N LEU A 364 -5.88 12.73 -19.05
CA LEU A 364 -4.68 12.14 -19.64
C LEU A 364 -3.55 13.17 -19.75
N SER A 365 -3.86 14.40 -20.17
CA SER A 365 -2.92 15.52 -20.23
C SER A 365 -2.44 15.93 -18.84
N ASP A 366 -3.33 15.94 -17.84
CA ASP A 366 -3.05 16.26 -16.44
C ASP A 366 -2.26 15.13 -15.77
N MET A 367 -2.51 13.86 -16.12
CA MET A 367 -1.69 12.73 -15.67
C MET A 367 -0.31 12.70 -16.33
N VAL A 368 -0.21 13.04 -17.61
CA VAL A 368 1.07 13.20 -18.34
C VAL A 368 1.84 14.42 -17.81
N ALA A 369 1.14 15.50 -17.48
CA ALA A 369 1.69 16.67 -16.81
C ALA A 369 2.14 16.33 -15.38
N ALA A 370 1.38 15.53 -14.63
CA ALA A 370 1.77 15.05 -13.30
C ALA A 370 3.00 14.11 -13.36
N THR A 371 3.16 13.33 -14.44
CA THR A 371 4.38 12.53 -14.66
C THR A 371 5.56 13.36 -15.12
N ASN A 372 5.39 14.38 -15.98
CA ASN A 372 6.47 15.33 -16.28
C ASN A 372 6.83 16.22 -15.06
N CYS A 373 5.86 16.50 -14.19
CA CYS A 373 6.06 17.17 -12.92
C CYS A 373 6.87 16.31 -11.95
N THR A 374 7.02 14.98 -12.12
CA THR A 374 7.93 14.19 -11.28
C THR A 374 9.42 14.47 -11.54
N LYS A 375 9.79 14.97 -12.74
CA LYS A 375 11.16 15.46 -12.99
C LYS A 375 11.44 16.78 -12.25
N GLU A 376 10.45 17.66 -12.12
CA GLU A 376 10.53 18.91 -11.34
C GLU A 376 10.23 18.71 -9.83
N PHE A 377 9.46 17.68 -9.43
CA PHE A 377 9.19 17.32 -8.02
C PHE A 377 10.38 16.64 -7.34
N SER A 378 11.33 16.14 -8.12
CA SER A 378 12.64 15.76 -7.58
C SER A 378 13.36 16.95 -6.92
N LYS A 379 13.03 18.19 -7.32
CA LYS A 379 13.48 19.45 -6.70
C LYS A 379 12.53 19.98 -5.61
N ALA A 380 11.24 19.63 -5.62
CA ALA A 380 10.23 20.19 -4.71
C ALA A 380 9.94 19.35 -3.44
N ARG A 381 10.84 18.43 -3.03
CA ARG A 381 10.77 17.68 -1.77
C ARG A 381 11.11 18.56 -0.55
N ARG A 382 10.56 19.77 -0.47
CA ARG A 382 10.71 20.75 0.61
C ARG A 382 9.38 21.47 0.86
N LYS A 383 8.40 20.77 1.45
CA LYS A 383 7.38 21.29 2.39
C LYS A 383 6.42 20.15 2.73
N SER A 384 5.86 20.26 3.92
CA SER A 384 5.14 19.26 4.72
C SER A 384 3.91 18.62 4.07
N THR A 385 3.45 17.54 4.71
CA THR A 385 2.25 16.71 4.47
C THR A 385 2.26 15.97 3.14
N SER A 386 2.27 14.64 3.21
CA SER A 386 2.15 13.84 2.00
C SER A 386 0.82 14.16 1.34
N LEU A 387 0.78 14.14 0.00
CA LEU A 387 -0.47 14.28 -0.75
C LEU A 387 -1.52 13.23 -0.29
N ALA A 388 -1.06 12.10 0.25
CA ALA A 388 -1.89 11.09 0.89
C ALA A 388 -2.53 11.58 2.20
N ASP A 389 -1.83 12.36 3.03
CA ASP A 389 -2.39 12.95 4.25
C ASP A 389 -3.44 14.03 3.93
N LEU A 390 -3.18 14.84 2.89
CA LEU A 390 -4.12 15.86 2.41
C LEU A 390 -5.33 15.24 1.71
N CYS A 391 -5.14 14.25 0.84
CA CYS A 391 -6.26 13.49 0.26
C CYS A 391 -7.02 12.71 1.32
N TRP A 392 -6.35 12.15 2.33
CA TRP A 392 -6.98 11.43 3.43
C TRP A 392 -7.84 12.35 4.29
N LEU A 393 -7.31 13.51 4.70
CA LEU A 393 -8.04 14.53 5.46
C LEU A 393 -9.23 15.08 4.66
N HIS A 394 -9.06 15.42 3.37
CA HIS A 394 -10.16 15.91 2.55
C HIS A 394 -11.21 14.85 2.24
N LEU A 395 -10.83 13.59 1.97
CA LEU A 395 -11.81 12.51 1.76
C LEU A 395 -12.54 12.14 3.06
N THR A 396 -11.88 12.19 4.23
CA THR A 396 -12.58 11.98 5.51
C THR A 396 -13.48 13.14 5.89
N GLU A 397 -13.08 14.40 5.66
CA GLU A 397 -13.94 15.58 5.86
C GLU A 397 -15.13 15.65 4.88
N VAL A 398 -14.96 15.18 3.64
CA VAL A 398 -16.05 15.15 2.65
C VAL A 398 -17.01 13.97 2.87
N LEU A 399 -16.53 12.85 3.43
CA LEU A 399 -17.34 11.64 3.66
C LEU A 399 -17.97 11.56 5.07
N LEU A 400 -17.53 12.37 6.03
CA LEU A 400 -18.09 12.47 7.38
C LEU A 400 -18.77 13.83 7.55
N PRO A 401 -20.10 13.92 7.73
CA PRO A 401 -20.72 15.18 8.10
C PRO A 401 -20.27 15.61 9.51
N SER A 402 -20.16 16.92 9.72
CA SER A 402 -19.73 17.55 10.97
C SER A 402 -20.44 16.95 12.19
N PRO A 403 -19.73 16.72 13.30
CA PRO A 403 -20.35 16.19 14.51
C PRO A 403 -21.38 17.20 15.08
N PRO A 404 -22.52 16.74 15.62
CA PRO A 404 -23.39 17.61 16.40
C PRO A 404 -22.66 18.07 17.68
N PRO A 405 -23.00 19.24 18.23
CA PRO A 405 -22.26 19.85 19.33
C PRO A 405 -22.29 18.99 20.59
N SER A 406 -21.12 18.94 21.24
CA SER A 406 -20.72 18.13 22.38
C SER A 406 -21.62 18.22 23.61
N SER A 407 -21.96 17.05 24.19
CA SER A 407 -22.07 16.87 25.64
C SER A 407 -21.98 15.39 26.02
N CYS A 408 -20.77 14.90 26.34
CA CYS A 408 -20.65 13.91 27.41
C CYS A 408 -19.22 13.81 27.94
N LEU A 409 -19.12 14.14 29.21
CA LEU A 409 -17.97 14.19 30.10
C LEU A 409 -17.19 12.87 30.19
N LEU A 410 -15.86 12.97 30.09
CA LEU A 410 -14.95 12.04 30.74
C LEU A 410 -14.01 12.86 31.65
N LYS A 411 -14.53 13.19 32.84
CA LYS A 411 -13.74 13.54 34.02
C LYS A 411 -13.60 12.26 34.87
N ARG A 412 -12.37 11.79 35.03
CA ARG A 412 -11.77 10.99 36.14
C ARG A 412 -10.89 9.88 35.60
N SER A 413 -9.59 10.01 35.82
CA SER A 413 -8.83 9.06 36.63
C SER A 413 -7.39 9.54 36.78
N THR A 414 -7.09 10.03 37.97
CA THR A 414 -5.73 10.21 38.49
C THR A 414 -5.31 8.90 39.17
N ALA A 415 -4.11 8.43 38.81
CA ALA A 415 -3.18 7.63 39.61
C ALA A 415 -3.65 6.25 40.13
N ILE A 416 -3.12 5.17 39.51
CA ILE A 416 -2.49 4.04 40.22
C ILE A 416 -1.29 3.55 39.38
N HIS A 417 -0.11 3.58 39.99
CA HIS A 417 1.14 2.96 39.53
C HIS A 417 1.09 1.44 39.71
N GLY A 418 1.82 0.67 38.86
CA GLY A 418 2.31 -0.64 39.27
C GLY A 418 2.46 -1.71 38.19
N THR A 419 3.61 -1.70 37.52
CA THR A 419 4.45 -2.87 37.16
C THR A 419 4.00 -3.93 36.13
N ALA A 420 4.92 -4.17 35.18
CA ALA A 420 5.26 -5.45 34.55
C ALA A 420 4.77 -5.84 33.13
N SER A 421 3.98 -5.05 32.39
CA SER A 421 3.52 -5.49 31.04
C SER A 421 4.09 -4.77 29.82
N HIS A 422 4.89 -3.71 29.98
CA HIS A 422 5.27 -2.85 28.84
C HIS A 422 6.62 -3.17 28.17
N PHE A 423 7.39 -4.15 28.67
CA PHE A 423 8.77 -4.35 28.19
C PHE A 423 8.90 -5.37 27.04
N ASN A 424 7.99 -6.33 26.91
CA ASN A 424 8.08 -7.37 25.87
C ASN A 424 7.40 -7.01 24.54
N ALA A 425 6.45 -6.07 24.53
CA ALA A 425 5.73 -5.67 23.31
C ALA A 425 6.51 -4.70 22.40
N LEU A 426 7.58 -4.06 22.92
CA LEU A 426 8.40 -3.11 22.15
C LEU A 426 9.51 -3.81 21.36
N LEU A 427 9.98 -4.97 21.83
CA LEU A 427 11.19 -5.64 21.34
C LEU A 427 11.00 -6.51 20.08
N ALA A 428 9.76 -6.75 19.65
CA ALA A 428 9.43 -7.45 18.40
C ALA A 428 9.13 -6.49 17.23
N LYS A 429 9.01 -5.18 17.49
CA LYS A 429 8.71 -4.14 16.48
C LYS A 429 9.94 -3.43 15.91
N LEU A 430 11.16 -3.89 16.23
CA LEU A 430 12.37 -3.08 16.10
C LEU A 430 13.30 -3.32 14.89
N PHE A 431 13.01 -4.25 13.98
CA PHE A 431 14.03 -4.65 12.99
C PHE A 431 13.83 -4.22 11.53
N TYR A 432 12.84 -3.38 11.21
CA TYR A 432 12.76 -2.74 9.89
C TYR A 432 11.94 -1.43 9.92
N LEU A 433 12.34 -0.47 10.75
CA LEU A 433 11.79 0.88 10.73
C LEU A 433 12.92 1.92 10.90
N SER A 434 13.04 2.82 9.93
CA SER A 434 13.49 4.18 10.24
C SER A 434 12.62 4.69 11.40
N PHE A 435 13.23 4.98 12.54
CA PHE A 435 12.52 5.62 13.63
C PHE A 435 12.12 7.05 13.22
N HIS A 436 10.83 7.28 13.02
CA HIS A 436 10.25 8.59 13.28
C HIS A 436 9.92 8.66 14.76
N PHE A 437 10.83 9.25 15.54
CA PHE A 437 10.49 9.73 16.86
C PHE A 437 9.85 11.11 16.72
N HIS A 438 8.58 11.24 17.11
CA HIS A 438 8.16 12.49 17.74
C HIS A 438 8.77 12.51 19.15
N LEU A 439 10.00 13.01 19.25
CA LEU A 439 10.60 13.41 20.53
C LEU A 439 9.93 14.73 20.98
N GLU A 440 8.70 14.64 21.48
CA GLU A 440 8.26 15.58 22.52
C GLU A 440 9.20 15.41 23.74
N PRO A 441 9.55 16.47 24.48
CA PRO A 441 10.61 17.37 24.07
C PRO A 441 11.65 17.50 25.20
N PHE A 442 12.29 16.41 25.64
CA PHE A 442 13.24 16.54 26.76
C PHE A 442 14.65 16.98 26.33
N VAL A 443 15.11 16.63 25.13
CA VAL A 443 16.44 17.07 24.64
C VAL A 443 16.34 18.37 23.83
N CYS A 444 15.22 18.63 23.16
CA CYS A 444 15.07 19.81 22.30
C CYS A 444 14.41 21.02 22.99
N LYS A 445 13.49 20.89 23.96
CA LYS A 445 13.00 22.10 24.69
C LYS A 445 14.11 22.72 25.53
N GLU A 446 15.04 21.95 26.08
CA GLU A 446 16.13 22.48 26.90
C GLU A 446 17.22 23.14 26.03
N THR A 447 17.56 22.51 24.91
CA THR A 447 18.48 23.08 23.90
C THR A 447 17.88 24.32 23.24
N ARG A 448 16.57 24.32 22.93
CA ARG A 448 15.84 25.45 22.33
C ARG A 448 15.51 26.56 23.34
N LYS A 449 15.18 26.26 24.60
CA LYS A 449 15.03 27.29 25.65
C LYS A 449 16.36 27.97 25.95
N LYS A 450 17.50 27.27 25.84
CA LYS A 450 18.83 27.87 26.03
C LYS A 450 19.33 28.60 24.78
N CYS A 451 19.02 28.13 23.56
CA CYS A 451 19.41 28.82 22.32
C CYS A 451 18.49 30.00 21.95
N ARG A 452 17.23 30.01 22.38
CA ARG A 452 16.22 31.03 22.00
C ARG A 452 15.95 32.09 23.08
N LYS A 453 16.54 31.97 24.28
CA LYS A 453 16.42 32.96 25.38
C LYS A 453 17.56 34.00 25.42
N SER A 454 18.44 34.06 24.43
CA SER A 454 19.53 35.05 24.41
C SER A 454 19.44 35.98 23.19
N ASP A 455 18.29 36.64 23.03
CA ASP A 455 18.25 37.94 22.36
C ASP A 455 18.74 38.97 23.38
N GLY A 456 20.06 39.20 23.36
CA GLY A 456 20.77 40.05 24.31
C GLY A 456 22.13 39.47 24.69
N ASN A 457 23.12 39.65 23.80
CA ASN A 457 24.56 39.54 24.07
C ASN A 457 25.25 38.18 24.35
N ASN A 458 24.66 37.01 24.06
CA ASN A 458 25.44 35.75 24.10
C ASN A 458 24.89 34.66 23.14
N ALA A 459 25.12 34.81 21.84
CA ALA A 459 24.82 33.75 20.87
C ALA A 459 25.76 32.53 21.07
N TRP A 460 25.19 31.36 21.34
CA TRP A 460 25.96 30.12 21.39
C TRP A 460 26.39 29.73 19.97
N GLY A 461 27.70 29.71 19.70
CA GLY A 461 28.21 29.32 18.38
C GLY A 461 27.89 27.86 17.99
N PRO A 462 27.91 27.50 16.70
CA PRO A 462 27.54 26.18 16.17
C PRO A 462 28.18 25.00 16.91
N ARG A 463 29.45 25.17 17.34
CA ARG A 463 30.21 24.18 18.10
C ARG A 463 29.55 23.77 19.42
N LYS A 464 28.97 24.72 20.16
CA LYS A 464 28.33 24.42 21.45
C LYS A 464 26.98 23.72 21.26
N CYS A 465 26.23 24.07 20.22
CA CYS A 465 25.00 23.37 19.85
C CYS A 465 25.28 21.91 19.47
N LEU A 466 26.34 21.67 18.70
CA LEU A 466 26.79 20.33 18.35
C LEU A 466 27.23 19.51 19.57
N GLN A 467 27.89 20.15 20.55
CA GLN A 467 28.29 19.48 21.80
C GLN A 467 27.08 19.02 22.62
N VAL A 468 26.04 19.85 22.72
CA VAL A 468 24.79 19.48 23.39
C VAL A 468 24.10 18.34 22.64
N PHE A 469 24.07 18.41 21.31
CA PHE A 469 23.54 17.33 20.48
C PHE A 469 24.28 16.01 20.71
N GLY A 470 25.61 16.02 20.67
CA GLY A 470 26.44 14.84 20.93
C GLY A 470 26.22 14.24 22.31
N THR A 471 26.05 15.09 23.34
CA THR A 471 25.70 14.63 24.70
C THR A 471 24.33 13.95 24.74
N GLY A 472 23.36 14.49 24.00
CA GLY A 472 22.03 13.89 23.84
C GLY A 472 22.10 12.51 23.17
N VAL A 473 22.85 12.40 22.07
CA VAL A 473 23.08 11.12 21.37
C VAL A 473 23.74 10.10 22.29
N ARG A 474 24.80 10.47 23.03
CA ARG A 474 25.45 9.60 24.01
C ARG A 474 24.46 9.02 25.01
N ARG A 475 23.59 9.87 25.56
CA ARG A 475 22.61 9.46 26.55
C ARG A 475 21.61 8.46 25.99
N VAL A 476 21.14 8.68 24.76
CA VAL A 476 20.24 7.74 24.07
C VAL A 476 20.92 6.39 23.88
N LEU A 477 22.16 6.38 23.35
CA LEU A 477 22.92 5.16 23.14
C LEU A 477 23.18 4.41 24.45
N LYS A 478 23.53 5.13 25.52
CA LYS A 478 23.75 4.52 26.84
C LYS A 478 22.49 3.85 27.36
N VAL A 479 21.34 4.55 27.31
CA VAL A 479 20.05 3.99 27.75
C VAL A 479 19.69 2.75 26.92
N LEU A 480 19.86 2.78 25.60
CA LEU A 480 19.59 1.63 24.74
C LEU A 480 20.53 0.45 25.03
N SER A 481 21.81 0.72 25.25
CA SER A 481 22.80 -0.28 25.66
C SER A 481 22.47 -0.91 27.01
N ASP A 482 21.95 -0.13 27.96
CA ASP A 482 21.58 -0.60 29.30
C ASP A 482 20.27 -1.41 29.29
N LEU A 483 19.37 -1.09 28.35
CA LEU A 483 18.12 -1.82 28.11
C LEU A 483 18.28 -2.99 27.14
N ASP A 484 19.49 -3.27 26.65
CA ASP A 484 19.74 -4.39 25.74
C ASP A 484 19.42 -5.72 26.45
N PRO A 485 18.40 -6.48 26.00
CA PRO A 485 18.02 -7.74 26.64
C PRO A 485 19.08 -8.84 26.47
N ALA A 486 20.03 -8.70 25.54
CA ALA A 486 21.16 -9.61 25.44
C ALA A 486 22.26 -9.33 26.48
N GLY A 487 22.16 -8.22 27.23
CA GLY A 487 23.08 -7.86 28.31
C GLY A 487 24.48 -7.46 27.84
N VAL A 488 24.66 -7.08 26.58
CA VAL A 488 25.97 -6.81 25.96
C VAL A 488 26.62 -5.55 26.55
N LYS A 489 25.79 -4.56 26.92
CA LYS A 489 26.21 -3.27 27.49
C LYS A 489 27.34 -2.61 26.69
N CYS A 490 27.16 -2.51 25.37
CA CYS A 490 28.21 -2.06 24.45
C CYS A 490 28.77 -0.67 24.77
N MET A 491 28.00 0.22 25.41
CA MET A 491 28.44 1.57 25.80
C MET A 491 29.27 1.60 27.10
N ASP A 492 29.35 0.51 27.87
CA ASP A 492 30.19 0.42 29.10
C ASP A 492 31.62 -0.06 28.80
N LYS A 493 31.90 -0.39 27.53
CA LYS A 493 33.20 -0.90 27.11
C LYS A 493 34.25 0.21 27.17
N PRO A 494 35.48 -0.04 27.68
CA PRO A 494 36.52 0.99 27.85
C PRO A 494 37.19 1.44 26.54
N TYR A 495 36.62 1.05 25.38
CA TYR A 495 37.22 1.22 24.06
C TYR A 495 36.23 1.77 23.01
N VAL A 496 35.17 2.46 23.44
CA VAL A 496 34.14 3.05 22.55
C VAL A 496 34.75 3.96 21.47
N ASP A 497 35.87 4.61 21.78
CA ASP A 497 36.63 5.51 20.91
C ASP A 497 37.68 4.79 20.03
N LYS A 498 37.75 3.45 20.05
CA LYS A 498 38.72 2.66 19.29
C LYS A 498 38.09 1.91 18.12
N ALA A 499 38.91 1.61 17.11
CA ALA A 499 38.51 0.74 16.01
C ALA A 499 38.15 -0.66 16.57
N GLY A 500 37.07 -1.24 16.04
CA GLY A 500 36.51 -2.52 16.51
C GLY A 500 35.38 -2.38 17.55
N TRP A 501 35.15 -1.19 18.10
CA TRP A 501 33.89 -0.93 18.80
C TRP A 501 32.74 -0.74 17.82
N VAL A 502 31.60 -1.36 18.14
CA VAL A 502 30.35 -1.22 17.40
C VAL A 502 29.19 -1.11 18.39
N PHE A 503 28.13 -0.41 17.99
CA PHE A 503 26.90 -0.41 18.77
C PHE A 503 26.12 -1.68 18.49
N GLU A 504 25.85 -2.45 19.55
CA GLU A 504 25.16 -3.74 19.47
C GLU A 504 23.89 -3.70 20.31
N PHE A 505 22.80 -4.24 19.76
CA PHE A 505 21.54 -4.44 20.47
C PHE A 505 20.96 -5.79 20.07
N LYS A 506 20.63 -6.65 21.04
CA LYS A 506 20.21 -8.05 20.79
C LYS A 506 21.22 -8.86 19.97
N ARG A 507 22.53 -8.61 20.14
CA ARG A 507 23.59 -9.24 19.33
C ARG A 507 23.55 -8.91 17.84
N ILE A 508 22.89 -7.81 17.48
CA ILE A 508 22.86 -7.29 16.12
C ILE A 508 23.61 -5.96 16.11
N THR A 509 24.61 -5.89 15.23
CA THR A 509 25.40 -4.68 14.99
C THR A 509 24.56 -3.65 14.26
N MET A 510 24.62 -2.40 14.75
CA MET A 510 23.88 -1.27 14.21
C MET A 510 24.83 -0.24 13.61
N PHE A 511 24.58 0.09 12.35
CA PHE A 511 25.07 1.32 11.75
C PHE A 511 24.23 2.50 12.24
N ILE A 512 24.91 3.50 12.83
CA ILE A 512 24.25 4.67 13.41
C ILE A 512 24.73 5.92 12.72
N THR A 513 23.77 6.75 12.29
CA THR A 513 24.04 8.05 11.69
C THR A 513 23.14 9.12 12.25
N THR A 514 23.62 10.36 12.31
CA THR A 514 22.84 11.48 12.84
C THR A 514 22.71 12.65 11.87
N PHE A 515 21.61 13.40 12.00
CA PHE A 515 21.38 14.65 11.27
C PHE A 515 20.82 15.70 12.23
N ALA A 516 21.21 16.96 12.08
CA ALA A 516 20.73 18.03 12.96
C ALA A 516 20.74 19.40 12.25
N PRO A 517 19.88 20.34 12.67
CA PRO A 517 19.83 21.67 12.08
C PRO A 517 20.98 22.56 12.57
N CYS A 518 21.76 22.12 13.56
CA CYS A 518 22.93 22.83 14.06
C CYS A 518 24.19 22.66 13.18
N TYR A 519 24.16 21.73 12.23
CA TYR A 519 25.22 21.64 11.22
C TYR A 519 25.08 22.79 10.19
N PRO A 520 26.18 23.28 9.60
CA PRO A 520 26.11 24.22 8.48
C PRO A 520 25.36 23.63 7.28
N GLU A 521 24.67 24.44 6.48
CA GLU A 521 23.85 23.94 5.36
C GLU A 521 24.65 23.16 4.31
N HIS A 522 25.93 23.48 4.14
CA HIS A 522 26.84 22.78 3.24
C HIS A 522 27.37 21.45 3.82
N HIS A 523 27.06 21.13 5.08
CA HIS A 523 27.54 19.92 5.72
C HIS A 523 26.61 18.73 5.43
N SER A 524 27.19 17.55 5.20
CA SER A 524 26.46 16.32 4.87
C SER A 524 25.46 15.84 5.94
N ARG A 525 25.56 16.34 7.18
CA ARG A 525 24.67 16.03 8.31
C ARG A 525 23.58 17.08 8.57
N TYR A 526 23.46 18.11 7.74
CA TYR A 526 22.41 19.13 7.91
C TYR A 526 21.01 18.57 7.60
N SER A 527 20.05 18.82 8.51
CA SER A 527 18.66 18.37 8.38
C SER A 527 17.79 19.37 7.60
N PHE A 528 17.79 19.26 6.28
CA PHE A 528 17.03 20.18 5.42
C PHE A 528 15.52 20.15 5.67
N GLY A 529 14.93 21.34 5.82
CA GLY A 529 13.48 21.49 5.93
C GLY A 529 12.90 20.92 7.23
N SER A 530 13.74 20.56 8.19
CA SER A 530 13.34 20.06 9.51
C SER A 530 14.07 20.81 10.61
N GLN A 531 13.34 21.10 11.69
CA GLN A 531 13.88 21.70 12.90
C GLN A 531 14.30 20.62 13.93
N ASP A 532 14.20 19.35 13.56
CA ASP A 532 14.43 18.20 14.43
C ASP A 532 15.81 17.58 14.20
N CYS A 533 16.33 16.95 15.25
CA CYS A 533 17.54 16.15 15.16
C CYS A 533 17.16 14.67 14.99
N PHE A 534 17.88 13.96 14.14
CA PHE A 534 17.64 12.56 13.81
C PHE A 534 18.81 11.70 14.28
N ILE A 535 18.48 10.55 14.87
CA ILE A 535 19.40 9.44 15.12
C ILE A 535 18.81 8.24 14.39
N LEU A 536 19.48 7.77 13.36
CA LEU A 536 19.05 6.63 12.56
C LEU A 536 19.84 5.39 12.99
N PHE A 537 19.12 4.32 13.28
CA PHE A 537 19.68 2.99 13.54
C PHE A 537 19.35 2.09 12.36
N GLN A 538 20.36 1.46 11.79
CA GLN A 538 20.20 0.51 10.70
C GLN A 538 20.98 -0.77 11.02
N PRO A 539 20.34 -1.96 11.05
CA PRO A 539 21.06 -3.21 11.22
C PRO A 539 22.07 -3.41 10.09
N GLU A 540 23.32 -3.72 10.40
CA GLU A 540 24.35 -3.92 9.37
C GLU A 540 24.04 -5.09 8.44
N LEU A 541 23.33 -6.11 8.95
CA LEU A 541 22.85 -7.23 8.14
C LEU A 541 21.97 -6.79 6.96
N SER A 542 21.29 -5.64 7.07
CA SER A 542 20.51 -5.09 5.96
C SER A 542 21.41 -4.72 4.76
N PHE A 543 22.62 -4.24 5.00
CA PHE A 543 23.55 -3.93 3.91
C PHE A 543 24.04 -5.19 3.20
N ALA A 544 24.28 -6.27 3.95
CA ALA A 544 24.64 -7.57 3.40
C ALA A 544 23.52 -8.16 2.54
N GLN A 545 22.26 -8.05 2.98
CA GLN A 545 21.09 -8.52 2.22
C GLN A 545 20.90 -7.79 0.87
N HIS A 546 21.38 -6.54 0.77
CA HIS A 546 21.27 -5.73 -0.44
C HIS A 546 22.55 -5.76 -1.31
N ASN A 547 23.49 -6.66 -1.03
CA ASN A 547 24.77 -6.80 -1.75
C ASN A 547 25.48 -5.45 -1.99
N LEU A 548 25.49 -4.58 -0.96
CA LEU A 548 26.21 -3.31 -1.06
C LEU A 548 27.73 -3.56 -1.06
N PRO A 549 28.51 -2.81 -1.86
CA PRO A 549 29.95 -2.97 -1.91
C PRO A 549 30.63 -2.54 -0.60
N ASP A 550 31.71 -3.23 -0.23
CA ASP A 550 32.55 -2.92 0.94
C ASP A 550 33.03 -1.48 0.96
N ASP A 551 33.36 -0.92 2.15
CA ASP A 551 33.85 0.46 2.25
C ASP A 551 35.16 0.68 1.46
N THR A 552 35.32 1.86 0.87
CA THR A 552 36.48 2.20 0.04
C THR A 552 37.00 3.59 0.37
N ALA A 553 38.30 3.71 0.60
CA ALA A 553 38.97 5.01 0.78
C ALA A 553 39.04 5.82 -0.53
N HIS A 554 38.89 5.15 -1.68
CA HIS A 554 38.98 5.77 -3.01
C HIS A 554 37.61 5.89 -3.68
N THR A 555 37.46 6.90 -4.53
CA THR A 555 36.25 7.17 -5.32
C THR A 555 36.62 7.48 -6.75
N ASN A 556 36.00 6.80 -7.70
CA ASN A 556 36.18 7.12 -9.11
C ASN A 556 35.24 8.28 -9.48
N TRP A 557 35.76 9.51 -9.39
CA TRP A 557 34.99 10.72 -9.63
C TRP A 557 34.63 10.93 -11.11
N GLU A 558 35.50 10.51 -12.03
CA GLU A 558 35.32 10.73 -13.47
C GLU A 558 34.39 9.68 -14.09
N ARG A 559 34.45 8.43 -13.60
CA ARG A 559 33.64 7.32 -14.09
C ARG A 559 33.08 6.51 -12.91
N PRO A 560 31.99 6.97 -12.25
CA PRO A 560 31.45 6.32 -11.07
C PRO A 560 30.88 4.94 -11.39
N GLN A 561 31.57 3.87 -10.97
CA GLN A 561 31.17 2.49 -11.25
C GLN A 561 30.30 1.92 -10.14
N THR A 562 30.63 2.20 -8.89
CA THR A 562 29.92 1.66 -7.72
C THR A 562 28.76 2.55 -7.29
N VAL A 563 27.82 1.98 -6.52
CA VAL A 563 26.75 2.76 -5.86
C VAL A 563 27.37 3.84 -4.98
N ARG A 564 28.49 3.56 -4.32
CA ARG A 564 29.16 4.54 -3.45
C ARG A 564 29.77 5.69 -4.24
N ASP A 565 30.40 5.43 -5.40
CA ASP A 565 30.92 6.49 -6.26
C ASP A 565 29.81 7.46 -6.67
N ARG A 566 28.65 6.91 -7.08
CA ARG A 566 27.47 7.70 -7.45
C ARG A 566 26.95 8.54 -6.28
N ILE A 567 26.90 7.98 -5.07
CA ILE A 567 26.47 8.72 -3.87
C ILE A 567 27.45 9.85 -3.57
N ARG A 568 28.76 9.57 -3.53
CA ARG A 568 29.80 10.57 -3.23
C ARG A 568 29.79 11.71 -4.25
N LEU A 569 29.68 11.38 -5.54
CA LEU A 569 29.54 12.36 -6.62
C LEU A 569 28.30 13.24 -6.42
N ALA A 570 27.14 12.65 -6.15
CA ALA A 570 25.91 13.41 -5.93
C ALA A 570 25.99 14.37 -4.73
N PHE A 571 26.65 13.96 -3.63
CA PHE A 571 26.89 14.86 -2.49
C PHE A 571 27.82 16.02 -2.87
N ARG A 572 28.88 15.74 -3.64
CA ARG A 572 29.83 16.76 -4.11
C ARG A 572 29.17 17.76 -5.06
N GLU A 573 28.41 17.29 -6.06
CA GLU A 573 27.68 18.13 -7.01
C GLU A 573 26.64 19.02 -6.33
N ALA A 574 26.06 18.53 -5.23
CA ALA A 574 25.13 19.30 -4.41
C ALA A 574 25.80 20.27 -3.43
N GLY A 575 27.12 20.53 -3.57
CA GLY A 575 27.90 21.42 -2.69
C GLY A 575 28.06 20.92 -1.26
N ARG A 576 27.88 19.61 -1.03
CA ARG A 576 27.82 18.96 0.28
C ARG A 576 28.70 17.72 0.36
N GLY A 577 29.87 17.79 -0.29
CA GLY A 577 30.86 16.74 -0.20
C GLY A 577 31.19 16.44 1.27
N TYR A 578 31.46 15.19 1.59
CA TYR A 578 31.96 14.81 2.90
C TYR A 578 33.37 14.25 2.76
N GLN A 579 34.20 14.45 3.79
CA GLN A 579 35.54 13.91 3.81
C GLN A 579 35.50 12.38 3.75
N ILE A 580 36.22 11.83 2.76
CA ILE A 580 36.44 10.39 2.64
C ILE A 580 37.74 10.10 3.39
N ARG A 581 37.68 9.17 4.34
CA ARG A 581 38.85 8.77 5.10
C ARG A 581 39.81 7.99 4.19
N GLU A 582 41.10 8.16 4.44
CA GLU A 582 42.16 7.40 3.76
C GLU A 582 42.15 5.91 4.15
N THR A 583 41.50 5.56 5.26
CA THR A 583 41.36 4.19 5.76
C THR A 583 39.89 3.82 5.96
N VAL A 584 39.57 2.55 5.73
CA VAL A 584 38.25 1.95 6.01
C VAL A 584 38.12 1.48 7.47
N THR A 585 39.26 1.33 8.16
CA THR A 585 39.31 0.97 9.57
C THR A 585 39.47 2.24 10.40
N TYR A 586 38.44 2.58 11.17
CA TYR A 586 38.44 3.73 12.07
C TYR A 586 37.43 3.52 13.21
N PRO A 587 37.51 4.31 14.30
CA PRO A 587 36.52 4.24 15.37
C PRO A 587 35.13 4.65 14.87
N MET A 588 34.18 3.70 14.84
CA MET A 588 32.82 3.93 14.35
C MET A 588 32.10 5.05 15.12
N ALA A 589 32.36 5.16 16.43
CA ALA A 589 31.77 6.20 17.27
C ALA A 589 32.00 7.63 16.73
N HIS A 590 33.10 7.86 16.00
CA HIS A 590 33.44 9.18 15.46
C HIS A 590 32.53 9.61 14.30
N ASP A 591 31.86 8.65 13.65
CA ASP A 591 30.95 8.94 12.53
C ASP A 591 29.48 9.08 12.94
N ILE A 592 29.16 8.73 14.19
CA ILE A 592 27.83 8.89 14.77
C ILE A 592 27.50 10.38 14.86
N VAL A 593 28.38 11.21 15.43
CA VAL A 593 28.25 12.68 15.48
C VAL A 593 29.52 13.29 14.90
N LYS A 594 29.39 13.97 13.76
CA LYS A 594 30.53 14.57 13.04
C LYS A 594 30.86 15.97 13.58
N PRO A 595 32.12 16.43 13.46
CA PRO A 595 32.48 17.84 13.74
C PRO A 595 31.79 18.80 12.76
N CYS A 596 31.69 20.09 13.12
CA CYS A 596 31.12 21.14 12.25
C CYS A 596 32.04 21.55 11.09
N ASP A 597 33.35 21.47 11.31
CA ASP A 597 34.37 21.83 10.33
C ASP A 597 35.06 20.55 9.86
N ASP A 598 35.05 20.27 8.56
CA ASP A 598 35.67 19.07 7.96
C ASP A 598 37.22 19.08 8.01
N GLY A 599 37.84 20.08 8.64
CA GLY A 599 39.30 20.32 8.62
C GLY A 599 40.01 20.38 9.97
N GLY A 600 39.33 20.08 11.10
CA GLY A 600 39.98 20.05 12.41
C GLY A 600 40.25 18.62 12.88
N PRO A 601 41.38 18.31 13.55
CA PRO A 601 41.54 17.02 14.21
C PRO A 601 40.36 16.86 15.18
N GLY A 602 39.56 15.82 14.99
CA GLY A 602 38.34 15.53 15.73
C GLY A 602 38.57 15.18 17.20
N ARG A 603 39.32 15.97 17.95
CA ARG A 603 39.58 15.77 19.38
C ARG A 603 38.59 16.51 20.28
N GLY A 604 38.10 17.68 19.87
CA GLY A 604 37.36 18.58 20.79
C GLY A 604 35.92 18.17 21.15
N VAL A 605 35.22 17.43 20.29
CA VAL A 605 33.82 16.98 20.56
C VAL A 605 33.75 15.47 20.84
N VAL A 606 34.81 14.73 20.49
CA VAL A 606 34.88 13.26 20.46
C VAL A 606 35.51 12.67 21.73
N GLU A 607 36.29 13.43 22.50
CA GLU A 607 36.87 12.98 23.79
C GLU A 607 35.84 12.68 24.90
N ARG A 608 34.53 12.81 24.64
CA ARG A 608 33.48 12.60 25.66
C ARG A 608 32.34 11.70 25.18
N LEU A 609 32.62 10.75 24.29
CA LEU A 609 31.78 9.55 24.13
C LEU A 609 32.33 8.35 24.92
N GLY A 610 33.64 8.34 25.24
CA GLY A 610 34.25 7.51 26.28
C GLY A 610 33.74 7.87 27.67
#